data_AF-A0A9P1E8N5-F1
#
_entry.id   AF-A0A9P1E8N5-F1
#
_cell.length_a   1.000
_cell.length_b   1.000
_cell.length_c   1.000
_cell.angle_alpha   90.00
_cell.angle_beta   90.00
_cell.angle_gamma   90.00
#
_symmetry.space_group_name_H-M   'P 1'
#
loop_
_entity.id
_entity.type
_entity.pdbx_description
1 polymer ?
#
loop_
_entity_poly.entity_id
_entity_poly.type
_entity_poly.pdbx_seq_one_letter_code
_entity_poly.pdbx_strand_id
1 'polypeptide(L)'
;MNDFQSFVKRLKTSSSNFRTELDHYLDDVVLPMMDEFNISLWWKVNGVKYPTLQAIARDILAIPVSTVASESAFSGSGRLVSPHRNRLHPNMIEAFMCAQSWLWNNLKGPSGVTT
;
A
#
# COMPACT_ATOMS: atom_id res chain seq x y z
N MET A 1 0.15 10.08 -37.81
CA MET A 1 0.43 8.62 -37.75
C MET A 1 1.92 8.31 -37.66
N ASN A 2 2.81 8.95 -38.45
CA ASN A 2 4.26 8.63 -38.48
C ASN A 2 5.06 9.05 -37.24
N ASP A 3 4.62 10.05 -36.48
CA ASP A 3 5.38 10.56 -35.33
C ASP A 3 5.29 9.66 -34.09
N PHE A 4 4.14 8.99 -33.91
CA PHE A 4 3.98 7.98 -32.87
C PHE A 4 4.87 6.75 -33.15
N GLN A 5 4.95 6.33 -34.41
CA GLN A 5 5.80 5.22 -34.86
C GLN A 5 7.29 5.53 -34.66
N SER A 6 7.74 6.76 -34.96
CA SER A 6 9.11 7.19 -34.73
C SER A 6 9.45 7.33 -33.24
N PHE A 7 8.51 7.78 -32.41
CA PHE A 7 8.62 7.77 -30.95
C PHE A 7 8.79 6.36 -30.39
N VAL A 8 7.92 5.41 -30.78
CA VAL A 8 8.02 4.00 -30.35
C VAL A 8 9.33 3.35 -30.83
N LYS A 9 9.78 3.68 -32.04
CA LYS A 9 11.07 3.19 -32.58
C LYS A 9 12.25 3.71 -31.77
N ARG A 10 12.25 4.99 -31.38
CA ARG A 10 13.28 5.58 -30.51
C ARG A 10 13.33 4.89 -29.14
N LEU A 11 12.17 4.63 -28.52
CA LEU A 11 12.10 3.87 -27.26
C LEU A 11 12.70 2.47 -27.39
N LYS A 12 12.36 1.73 -28.45
CA LYS A 12 12.90 0.39 -28.70
C LYS A 12 14.41 0.38 -28.98
N THR A 13 14.91 1.38 -29.70
CA THR A 13 16.35 1.53 -29.98
C THR A 13 17.15 1.93 -28.74
N SER A 14 16.57 2.71 -27.82
CA SER A 14 17.21 3.01 -26.53
C SER A 14 17.14 1.86 -25.52
N SER A 15 16.13 0.98 -25.60
CA SER A 15 15.98 -0.19 -24.72
C SER A 15 16.81 -1.41 -25.12
N SER A 16 17.55 -1.39 -26.23
CA SER A 16 18.40 -2.54 -26.59
C SER A 16 19.61 -2.59 -25.64
N ASN A 17 19.55 -3.50 -24.67
CA ASN A 17 20.63 -4.07 -23.83
C ASN A 17 20.67 -3.68 -22.33
N PHE A 18 19.74 -2.90 -21.80
CA PHE A 18 19.68 -2.67 -20.34
C PHE A 18 18.55 -3.50 -19.72
N ARG A 19 18.93 -4.51 -18.92
CA ARG A 19 17.99 -5.21 -18.04
C ARG A 19 17.54 -4.24 -16.94
N THR A 20 16.24 -4.07 -16.81
CA THR A 20 15.61 -3.23 -15.80
C THR A 20 15.51 -3.97 -14.47
N GLU A 21 15.25 -3.22 -13.40
CA GLU A 21 14.92 -3.76 -12.09
C GLU A 21 13.75 -4.76 -12.17
N LEU A 22 12.75 -4.48 -13.03
CA LEU A 22 11.62 -5.35 -13.31
C LEU A 22 12.05 -6.66 -13.97
N ASP A 23 12.92 -6.61 -14.97
CA ASP A 23 13.43 -7.81 -15.64
C ASP A 23 14.16 -8.71 -14.63
N HIS A 24 14.94 -8.13 -13.73
CA HIS A 24 15.61 -8.85 -12.65
C HIS A 24 14.66 -9.42 -11.58
N TYR A 25 13.50 -8.80 -11.35
CA TYR A 25 12.48 -9.32 -10.46
C TYR A 25 11.72 -10.50 -11.08
N LEU A 26 11.45 -10.43 -12.40
CA LEU A 26 10.73 -11.48 -13.13
C LEU A 26 11.60 -12.72 -13.40
N ASP A 27 12.91 -12.55 -13.55
CA ASP A 27 13.89 -13.64 -13.72
C ASP A 27 14.24 -14.34 -12.38
N ASP A 28 13.89 -13.73 -11.24
CA ASP A 28 14.22 -14.25 -9.90
C ASP A 28 13.40 -15.51 -9.56
N VAL A 29 13.95 -16.39 -8.72
CA VAL A 29 13.30 -17.65 -8.35
C VAL A 29 12.00 -17.38 -7.59
N VAL A 30 10.90 -17.95 -8.08
CA VAL A 30 9.58 -17.89 -7.44
C VAL A 30 9.67 -18.58 -6.07
N LEU A 31 9.30 -17.85 -5.02
CA LEU A 31 9.25 -18.41 -3.67
C LEU A 31 8.19 -19.52 -3.60
N PRO A 32 8.45 -20.62 -2.87
CA PRO A 32 7.45 -21.64 -2.63
C PRO A 32 6.23 -21.04 -1.91
N MET A 33 5.03 -21.53 -2.24
CA MET A 33 3.81 -21.13 -1.53
C MET A 33 3.95 -21.48 -0.04
N MET A 34 3.98 -20.46 0.81
CA MET A 34 3.93 -20.60 2.27
C MET A 34 2.58 -20.10 2.75
N ASP A 35 1.94 -20.83 3.67
CA ASP A 35 0.61 -20.49 4.18
C ASP A 35 0.56 -19.12 4.89
N GLU A 36 1.68 -18.65 5.42
CA GLU A 36 1.82 -17.37 6.14
C GLU A 36 2.73 -16.36 5.42
N PHE A 37 2.62 -16.26 4.09
CA PHE A 37 3.42 -15.31 3.34
C PHE A 37 2.93 -13.86 3.48
N ASN A 38 3.73 -13.00 4.13
CA ASN A 38 3.48 -11.57 4.19
C ASN A 38 4.20 -10.82 3.06
N ILE A 39 3.46 -10.49 1.99
CA ILE A 39 3.98 -9.78 0.82
C ILE A 39 4.53 -8.38 1.15
N SER A 40 3.94 -7.67 2.11
CA SER A 40 4.41 -6.34 2.51
C SER A 40 5.76 -6.42 3.21
N LEU A 41 5.93 -7.42 4.08
CA LEU A 41 7.21 -7.69 4.74
C LEU A 41 8.27 -8.15 3.73
N TRP A 42 7.89 -8.95 2.74
CA TRP A 42 8.80 -9.35 1.66
C TRP A 42 9.36 -8.14 0.92
N TRP A 43 8.50 -7.20 0.49
CA TRP A 43 8.95 -5.96 -0.15
C TRP A 43 9.78 -5.07 0.79
N LYS A 44 9.53 -5.12 2.11
CA LYS A 44 10.36 -4.40 3.09
C LYS A 44 11.79 -4.96 3.15
N VAL A 45 11.95 -6.28 3.09
CA VAL A 45 13.25 -6.97 3.15
C VAL A 45 13.97 -6.91 1.80
N ASN A 46 13.28 -7.21 0.70
CA ASN A 46 13.85 -7.29 -0.64
C ASN A 46 13.93 -5.93 -1.35
N GLY A 47 13.37 -4.87 -0.78
CA GLY A 47 13.36 -3.55 -1.40
C GLY A 47 14.73 -2.90 -1.54
N VAL A 48 15.75 -3.35 -0.81
CA VAL A 48 17.14 -2.92 -1.06
C VAL A 48 17.63 -3.40 -2.43
N LYS A 49 17.18 -4.58 -2.89
CA LYS A 49 17.46 -5.13 -4.23
C LYS A 49 16.61 -4.45 -5.30
N TYR A 50 15.40 -4.04 -4.93
CA TYR A 50 14.40 -3.50 -5.83
C TYR A 50 13.78 -2.19 -5.28
N PRO A 51 14.54 -1.07 -5.27
CA PRO A 51 14.09 0.16 -4.63
C PRO A 51 12.91 0.81 -5.35
N THR A 52 12.87 0.78 -6.68
CA THR A 52 11.79 1.38 -7.46
C THR A 52 10.51 0.55 -7.35
N LEU A 53 10.64 -0.77 -7.50
CA LEU A 53 9.51 -1.68 -7.39
C LEU A 53 8.98 -1.74 -5.96
N GLN A 54 9.84 -1.62 -4.94
CA GLN A 54 9.39 -1.52 -3.55
C GLN A 54 8.48 -0.31 -3.34
N ALA A 55 8.84 0.86 -3.88
CA ALA A 55 8.02 2.06 -3.75
C ALA A 55 6.64 1.83 -4.40
N ILE A 56 6.61 1.32 -5.64
CA ILE A 56 5.38 1.01 -6.36
C ILE A 56 4.54 -0.04 -5.61
N ALA A 57 5.18 -1.12 -5.14
CA ALA A 57 4.49 -2.19 -4.42
C ALA A 57 3.91 -1.70 -3.09
N ARG A 58 4.61 -0.82 -2.36
CA ARG A 58 4.08 -0.21 -1.14
C ARG A 58 2.83 0.62 -1.42
N ASP A 59 2.83 1.40 -2.49
CA ASP A 59 1.68 2.22 -2.87
C ASP A 59 0.49 1.36 -3.29
N ILE A 60 0.72 0.31 -4.08
CA ILE A 60 -0.34 -0.60 -4.55
C ILE A 60 -0.90 -1.45 -3.40
N LEU A 61 -0.04 -2.02 -2.56
CA LEU A 61 -0.45 -2.92 -1.46
C LEU A 61 -1.11 -2.17 -0.30
N ALA A 62 -0.93 -0.85 -0.20
CA ALA A 62 -1.60 -0.03 0.80
C ALA A 62 -3.08 0.25 0.45
N ILE A 63 -3.52 -0.02 -0.78
CA ILE A 63 -4.89 0.22 -1.22
C ILE A 63 -5.78 -0.88 -0.62
N PRO A 64 -6.80 -0.52 0.19
CA PRO A 64 -7.74 -1.50 0.70
C PRO A 64 -8.53 -2.14 -0.44
N VAL A 65 -8.57 -3.48 -0.48
CA VAL A 65 -9.26 -4.25 -1.53
C VAL A 65 -10.78 -4.13 -1.44
N SER A 66 -11.33 -3.71 -0.28
CA SER A 66 -12.78 -3.59 -0.07
C SER A 66 -13.18 -2.32 0.66
N THR A 67 -14.44 -1.90 0.43
CA THR A 67 -15.11 -0.81 1.16
C THR A 67 -15.45 -1.20 2.60
N VAL A 68 -15.32 -2.47 2.98
CA VAL A 68 -15.65 -2.94 4.35
C VAL A 68 -14.82 -2.22 5.40
N ALA A 69 -13.57 -1.84 5.09
CA ALA A 69 -12.73 -1.05 5.98
C ALA A 69 -13.29 0.36 6.23
N SER A 70 -13.81 1.03 5.19
CA SER A 70 -14.41 2.36 5.32
C SER A 70 -15.79 2.30 5.98
N GLU A 71 -16.59 1.26 5.69
CA GLU A 71 -17.87 1.00 6.36
C GLU A 71 -17.70 0.68 7.84
N SER A 72 -16.67 -0.10 8.21
CA SER A 72 -16.32 -0.35 9.62
C SER A 72 -15.92 0.94 10.32
N ALA A 73 -15.10 1.79 9.71
CA ALA A 73 -14.74 3.10 10.28
C ALA A 73 -15.98 3.98 10.49
N PHE A 74 -16.89 4.02 9.51
CA PHE A 74 -18.13 4.77 9.58
C PHE A 74 -19.11 4.22 10.62
N SER A 75 -19.23 2.90 10.76
CA SER A 75 -20.06 2.26 11.78
C SER A 75 -19.59 2.61 13.21
N GLY A 76 -18.28 2.73 13.42
CA GLY A 76 -17.69 3.19 14.68
C GLY A 76 -18.05 4.65 15.01
N SER A 77 -18.14 5.50 13.99
CA SER A 77 -18.56 6.90 14.12
C SER A 77 -19.98 7.04 14.67
N GLY A 78 -20.92 6.17 14.25
CA GLY A 78 -22.29 6.19 14.77
C GLY A 78 -22.39 5.99 16.30
N ARG A 79 -21.39 5.37 16.92
CA ARG A 79 -21.31 5.20 18.38
C ARG A 79 -20.77 6.45 19.10
N LEU A 80 -20.00 7.30 18.39
CA LEU A 80 -19.56 8.62 18.86
C LEU A 80 -20.67 9.67 18.71
N VAL A 81 -21.50 9.53 17.68
CA VAL A 81 -22.66 10.38 17.41
C VAL A 81 -23.93 9.71 17.95
N SER A 82 -23.97 9.42 19.25
CA SER A 82 -25.20 8.96 19.89
C SER A 82 -26.14 10.15 20.13
N PRO A 83 -27.46 10.04 19.84
CA PRO A 83 -28.43 11.12 20.06
C PRO A 83 -28.43 11.69 21.49
N HIS A 84 -27.91 10.93 22.46
CA HIS A 84 -27.94 11.25 23.89
C HIS A 84 -26.60 11.76 24.44
N ARG A 85 -25.50 11.80 23.66
CA ARG A 85 -24.21 12.35 24.12
C ARG A 85 -23.52 13.18 23.04
N ASN A 86 -23.52 14.49 23.28
CA ASN A 86 -22.72 15.56 22.69
C ASN A 86 -22.96 15.95 21.22
N ARG A 87 -23.35 17.22 21.04
CA ARG A 87 -23.35 17.96 19.77
C ARG A 87 -21.91 18.29 19.35
N LEU A 88 -21.09 17.29 19.08
CA LEU A 88 -19.75 17.50 18.56
C LEU A 88 -19.85 18.05 17.14
N HIS A 89 -19.14 19.14 16.87
CA HIS A 89 -19.05 19.67 15.51
C HIS A 89 -18.37 18.63 14.60
N PRO A 90 -18.77 18.48 13.33
CA PRO A 90 -18.19 17.50 12.40
C PRO A 90 -16.65 17.46 12.40
N ASN A 91 -16.01 18.64 12.42
CA ASN A 91 -14.54 18.76 12.48
C ASN A 91 -13.93 18.11 13.74
N MET A 92 -14.65 18.14 14.87
CA MET A 92 -14.18 17.54 16.12
C MET A 92 -14.32 16.02 16.10
N ILE A 93 -15.34 15.50 15.41
CA ILE A 93 -15.51 14.06 15.18
C ILE A 93 -14.39 13.55 14.27
N GLU A 94 -14.11 14.26 13.18
CA GLU A 94 -13.00 13.93 12.27
C GLU A 94 -11.65 13.93 13.01
N ALA A 95 -11.35 14.99 13.75
CA ALA A 95 -10.12 15.07 14.53
C ALA A 95 -10.00 13.93 15.55
N PHE A 96 -11.10 13.56 16.21
CA PHE A 96 -11.12 12.46 17.16
C PHE A 96 -10.91 11.09 16.48
N MET A 97 -11.57 10.84 15.36
CA MET A 97 -11.40 9.59 14.60
C MET A 97 -9.98 9.46 14.04
N CYS A 98 -9.40 10.55 13.52
CA CYS A 98 -8.01 10.59 13.09
C CYS A 98 -7.05 10.31 14.24
N ALA A 99 -7.23 10.97 15.39
CA ALA A 99 -6.40 10.76 16.57
C ALA A 99 -6.49 9.31 17.09
N GLN A 100 -7.70 8.73 17.12
CA GLN A 100 -7.93 7.35 17.52
C GLN A 100 -7.26 6.36 16.56
N SER A 101 -7.41 6.57 15.25
CA SER A 101 -6.77 5.76 14.21
C SER A 101 -5.24 5.80 14.32
N TRP A 102 -4.67 7.00 14.48
CA TRP A 102 -3.22 7.16 14.66
C TRP A 102 -2.74 6.52 15.95
N LEU A 103 -3.43 6.71 17.07
CA LEU A 103 -3.06 6.09 18.34
C LEU A 103 -3.05 4.56 18.24
N TRP A 104 -4.06 3.96 17.62
CA TRP A 104 -4.10 2.51 17.43
C TRP A 104 -3.02 2.00 16.47
N ASN A 105 -2.70 2.74 15.41
CA ASN A 105 -1.58 2.38 14.54
C ASN A 105 -0.22 2.47 15.26
N ASN A 106 -0.04 3.42 16.18
CA ASN A 106 1.17 3.52 16.99
C ASN A 106 1.26 2.41 18.05
N LEU A 107 0.14 2.08 18.71
CA LEU A 107 0.09 1.04 19.75
C LEU A 107 0.22 -0.37 19.18
N LYS A 108 -0.23 -0.61 17.95
CA LYS A 108 -0.08 -1.92 17.29
C LYS A 108 1.36 -2.19 16.86
N GLY A 109 2.23 -1.17 16.78
CA GLY A 109 3.58 -1.30 16.24
C GLY A 109 3.60 -1.98 14.86
N PRO A 110 4.77 -2.24 14.26
CA PRO A 110 4.84 -3.22 13.20
C PRO A 110 4.54 -4.58 13.82
N SER A 111 3.29 -5.05 13.75
CA SER A 111 2.97 -6.45 14.02
C SER A 111 3.70 -7.30 12.99
N GLY A 112 4.88 -7.73 13.39
CA GLY A 112 5.91 -8.39 12.60
C GLY A 112 7.22 -8.34 13.37
N VAL A 113 7.27 -9.05 14.50
CA VAL A 113 8.43 -9.74 15.11
C VAL A 113 8.10 -10.09 16.58
N THR A 114 8.35 -11.36 16.94
CA THR A 114 8.15 -12.07 18.23
C THR A 114 6.71 -12.42 18.58
N THR A 115 6.29 -13.68 18.75
CA THR A 115 6.98 -14.93 19.14
C THR A 115 6.33 -16.11 18.42
#